data_AF-A0A429AI25-F1
#
_entry.id   AF-A0A429AI25-F1
#
_cell.length_a   1.000
_cell.length_b   1.000
_cell.length_c   1.000
_cell.angle_alpha   90.00
_cell.angle_beta   90.00
_cell.angle_gamma   90.00
#
_symmetry.space_group_name_H-M   'P 1'
#
loop_
_entity.id
_entity.type
_entity.pdbx_description
1 polymer ?
#
loop_
_entity_poly.entity_id
_entity_poly.type
_entity_poly.pdbx_seq_one_letter_code
_entity_poly.pdbx_strand_id
1 'polypeptide(L)' 'INPPSGCRFRTRCWKATDKCASEAPPLVQVEGNKPGHLTACHYPETDETVPAPRLAKDPQPAA' A
#
# COMPACT_ATOMS: atom_id res chain seq x y z
N ILE A 1 5.82 18.58 15.47
CA ILE A 1 5.11 18.34 14.19
C ILE A 1 3.79 17.66 14.54
N ASN A 2 2.65 18.18 14.09
CA ASN A 2 1.33 17.61 14.35
C ASN A 2 0.83 16.93 13.07
N PRO A 3 0.97 15.61 12.91
CA PRO A 3 0.45 14.94 11.72
C PRO A 3 -1.08 15.08 11.65
N PRO A 4 -1.66 15.10 10.44
CA PRO A 4 -3.11 15.06 10.29
C PRO A 4 -3.67 13.83 11.00
N SER A 5 -4.87 13.97 11.58
CA SER A 5 -5.62 12.84 12.14
C SER A 5 -5.83 11.76 11.07
N GLY A 6 -5.88 10.51 11.51
CA GLY A 6 -6.08 9.36 10.64
C GLY A 6 -4.85 8.99 9.79
N CYS A 7 -5.07 8.72 8.51
CA CYS A 7 -4.03 8.38 7.55
C CYS A 7 -3.13 9.59 7.26
N ARG A 8 -1.82 9.43 7.48
CA ARG A 8 -0.81 10.46 7.23
C ARG A 8 -0.81 10.99 5.79
N PHE A 9 -1.26 10.18 4.84
CA PHE A 9 -1.29 10.51 3.41
C PHE A 9 -2.62 11.14 2.96
N ARG A 10 -3.63 11.30 3.83
CA ARG A 10 -5.00 11.67 3.42
C ARG A 10 -5.09 12.93 2.57
N THR A 11 -4.26 13.93 2.84
CA THR A 11 -4.31 15.24 2.17
C THR A 11 -3.67 15.23 0.78
N ARG A 12 -3.02 14.12 0.41
CA ARG A 12 -2.28 13.94 -0.87
C ARG A 12 -2.68 12.65 -1.61
N CYS A 13 -3.44 11.75 -0.99
CA CYS A 13 -3.84 10.47 -1.58
C CYS A 13 -5.07 10.65 -2.49
N TRP A 14 -5.00 10.13 -3.71
CA TRP A 14 -6.10 10.18 -4.69
C TRP A 14 -7.24 9.20 -4.39
N LYS A 15 -6.99 8.14 -3.60
CA LYS A 15 -7.99 7.19 -3.10
C LYS A 15 -8.56 7.57 -1.72
N ALA A 16 -8.30 8.78 -1.21
CA ALA A 16 -8.69 9.15 0.15
C ALA A 16 -10.23 9.14 0.31
N THR A 17 -10.70 8.51 1.39
CA THR A 17 -12.11 8.52 1.82
C THR A 17 -12.23 9.12 3.23
N ASP A 18 -13.45 9.30 3.74
CA ASP A 18 -13.67 9.80 5.10
C ASP A 18 -13.01 8.93 6.18
N LYS A 19 -12.95 7.61 5.96
CA LYS A 19 -12.25 6.68 6.85
C LYS A 19 -10.76 7.04 6.99
N CYS A 20 -10.12 7.50 5.91
CA CYS A 20 -8.74 7.96 5.93
C CYS A 20 -8.53 9.23 6.77
N ALA A 21 -9.56 10.04 7.02
CA ALA A 21 -9.46 11.24 7.86
C ALA A 21 -9.69 10.95 9.36
N SER A 22 -10.55 9.98 9.64
CA SER A 22 -10.97 9.64 11.00
C SER A 22 -10.05 8.60 11.66
N GLU A 23 -9.50 7.65 10.90
CA GLU A 23 -8.81 6.49 11.45
C GLU A 23 -7.41 6.30 10.86
N ALA A 24 -6.45 5.95 11.72
CA ALA A 24 -5.13 5.54 11.27
C ALA A 24 -5.23 4.09 10.76
N PRO A 25 -4.71 3.78 9.56
CA PRO A 25 -4.74 2.41 9.05
C PRO A 25 -3.80 1.51 9.89
N PRO A 26 -4.17 0.24 10.10
CA PRO A 26 -3.30 -0.72 10.78
C PRO A 26 -2.08 -1.04 9.92
N LEU A 27 -0.98 -1.42 10.58
CA LEU A 27 0.18 -2.00 9.91
C LEU A 27 -0.10 -3.49 9.66
N VAL A 28 -0.21 -3.85 8.39
CA VAL A 28 -0.50 -5.23 7.97
C VAL A 28 0.51 -5.70 6.92
N GLN A 29 0.81 -6.99 6.93
CA GLN A 29 1.56 -7.64 5.86
C GLN A 29 0.57 -7.88 4.71
N VAL A 30 0.78 -7.25 3.54
CA VAL A 30 -0.04 -7.47 2.34
C VAL A 30 0.69 -8.35 1.32
N GLU A 31 -0.05 -8.93 0.37
CA GLU A 31 0.52 -9.71 -0.73
C GLU A 31 1.57 -8.88 -1.49
N GLY A 32 2.67 -9.52 -1.90
CA GLY A 32 3.82 -8.84 -2.52
C GLY A 32 4.80 -8.15 -1.57
N ASN A 33 4.47 -7.98 -0.27
CA ASN A 33 5.44 -7.49 0.70
C ASN A 33 6.45 -8.58 1.10
N LYS A 34 7.72 -8.19 1.27
CA LYS A 34 8.73 -9.05 1.90
C LYS A 34 8.39 -9.27 3.39
N PRO A 35 8.78 -10.40 4.01
CA PRO A 35 8.58 -10.63 5.43
C PRO A 35 9.08 -9.45 6.30
N GLY A 36 8.22 -8.94 7.18
CA GLY A 36 8.53 -7.81 8.05
C GLY A 36 8.35 -6.42 7.41
N HIS A 37 8.06 -6.35 6.11
CA HIS A 37 7.65 -5.12 5.45
C HIS A 37 6.13 -4.96 5.56
N LEU A 38 5.68 -3.95 6.30
CA LEU A 38 4.26 -3.73 6.60
C LEU A 38 3.72 -2.50 5.86
N THR A 39 2.45 -2.58 5.48
CA THR A 39 1.71 -1.52 4.80
C THR A 39 0.67 -0.93 5.72
N ALA A 40 0.60 0.41 5.80
CA ALA A 40 -0.41 1.16 6.53
C ALA A 40 -1.37 1.85 5.54
N CYS A 41 -2.27 1.09 4.93
CA CYS A 41 -3.29 1.58 4.00
C CYS A 41 -4.67 1.00 4.34
N HIS A 42 -5.73 1.82 4.28
CA HIS A 42 -7.11 1.33 4.39
C HIS A 42 -7.58 0.58 3.13
N TYR A 43 -6.94 0.85 1.99
CA TYR A 43 -7.27 0.30 0.67
C TYR A 43 -5.98 -0.11 -0.08
N PRO A 44 -5.20 -1.08 0.44
CA PRO A 44 -4.01 -1.55 -0.25
C PRO A 44 -4.38 -2.19 -1.59
N GLU A 45 -3.52 -2.03 -2.60
CA GLU A 45 -3.64 -2.80 -3.83
C GLU A 45 -3.21 -4.25 -3.57
N THR A 46 -4.00 -5.18 -4.09
CA THR A 46 -3.70 -6.61 -4.13
C THR A 46 -3.46 -7.01 -5.59
N ASP A 47 -2.89 -8.19 -5.82
CA ASP A 47 -2.65 -8.71 -7.18
C ASP A 47 -3.92 -8.75 -8.05
N GLU A 48 -5.11 -8.79 -7.44
CA GLU A 48 -6.39 -8.79 -8.17
C GLU A 48 -6.82 -7.40 -8.64
N THR A 49 -6.29 -6.33 -8.02
CA THR A 49 -6.69 -4.94 -8.30
C THR A 49 -5.90 -4.28 -9.44
N VAL A 50 -4.87 -4.95 -9.96
CA VAL A 50 -4.03 -4.44 -11.05
C VAL A 50 -4.04 -5.46 -12.20
N PRO A 51 -4.55 -5.11 -13.41
CA PRO A 51 -4.26 -5.93 -14.58
C PRO A 51 -2.75 -5.89 -14.84
N ALA A 52 -2.07 -7.01 -14.62
CA ALA A 52 -0.65 -7.19 -14.95
C ALA A 52 -0.41 -6.79 -16.43
N PRO A 53 0.68 -6.08 -16.78
CA PRO A 53 2.04 -6.47 -16.39
C PRO A 53 3.01 -5.28 -16.16
N ARG A 54 3.55 -5.12 -14.95
CA ARG A 54 4.82 -4.36 -14.76
C ARG A 54 5.83 -5.01 -13.81
N LEU A 55 5.60 -6.27 -13.41
CA LEU A 55 6.59 -7.08 -12.71
C LEU A 55 6.79 -8.41 -13.44
N ALA A 56 7.19 -8.36 -14.70
CA ALA A 56 8.08 -9.40 -15.21
C ALA A 56 9.42 -9.19 -14.50
N LYS A 57 9.54 -9.72 -13.27
CA LYS A 57 10.86 -9.93 -12.68
C LYS A 57 11.38 -11.22 -13.30
N ASP A 58 11.77 -11.14 -14.57
CA ASP A 58 12.48 -12.24 -15.23
C ASP A 58 13.73 -12.54 -14.39
N PRO A 59 13.88 -13.75 -13.82
CA PRO A 59 15.18 -14.18 -13.38
C PRO A 59 15.99 -14.46 -14.64
N GLN A 60 16.81 -13.50 -15.07
CA GLN A 60 17.75 -13.74 -16.16
C GLN A 60 18.63 -14.95 -15.75
N PRO A 61 18.58 -16.08 -16.47
CA PRO A 61 19.46 -17.19 -16.16
C PRO A 61 20.88 -16.76 -16.52
N ALA A 62 21.77 -16.74 -15.52
CA ALA A 62 23.20 -16.66 -15.78
C ALA A 62 23.61 -17.95 -16.51
N ALA A 63 23.91 -17.82 -17.81
CA ALA A 63 24.65 -18.79 -18.59
C ALA A 63 26.16 -18.52 -18.45
#